data_AF-A0A964Z5N3-F1
#
_entry.id   AF-A0A964Z5N3-F1
#
_cell.length_a   1.000
_cell.length_b   1.000
_cell.length_c   1.000
_cell.angle_alpha   90.00
_cell.angle_beta   90.00
_cell.angle_gamma   90.00
#
_symmetry.space_group_name_H-M   'P 1'
#
loop_
_entity.id
_entity.type
_entity.pdbx_description
1 polymer ?
#
loop_
_entity_poly.entity_id
_entity_poly.type
_entity_poly.pdbx_seq_one_letter_code
_entity_poly.pdbx_strand_id
1 'polypeptide(L)'
;MPIYALGSQQPTIDSSAYVHPDAVIIGSVFIGPNSSVWPTAVLRGDDGEIHVGARTSIQDGTVVHTTLAWPTRIGDDCVIGHLAHLEACIIENGAQVSSGAIVLHRARVCTGAIVGANSVVLNDTVVPAKALAVGREEPHRAVFAGDAEVAEVPVDKDRDLRPFVVVHRLELHQEFVSESGEHPDVFGREVEVARRERVGQLVEQVDGIALHRVGDRR
;
A
#
# COMPACT_ATOMS: atom_id res chain seq x y z
N MET A 1 -12.39 -15.23 7.32
CA MET A 1 -11.97 -13.87 6.94
C MET A 1 -12.54 -12.88 7.94
N PRO A 2 -11.72 -12.03 8.60
CA PRO A 2 -12.13 -11.05 9.60
C PRO A 2 -12.82 -9.82 8.97
N ILE A 3 -14.03 -10.02 8.47
CA ILE A 3 -14.89 -8.97 7.90
C ILE A 3 -16.07 -8.80 8.87
N TYR A 4 -16.19 -7.61 9.46
CA TYR A 4 -17.10 -7.34 10.56
C TYR A 4 -18.07 -6.20 10.24
N ALA A 5 -19.36 -6.42 10.47
CA ALA A 5 -20.35 -5.36 10.51
C ALA A 5 -20.28 -4.62 11.86
N LEU A 6 -20.59 -3.32 11.86
CA LEU A 6 -20.77 -2.49 13.05
C LEU A 6 -22.15 -1.83 13.01
N GLY A 7 -23.09 -2.37 13.80
CA GLY A 7 -24.49 -1.95 13.71
C GLY A 7 -25.05 -2.26 12.32
N SER A 8 -25.58 -1.24 11.64
CA SER A 8 -26.05 -1.33 10.25
C SER A 8 -24.95 -1.10 9.21
N GLN A 9 -23.73 -0.76 9.62
CA GLN A 9 -22.62 -0.48 8.72
C GLN A 9 -21.90 -1.79 8.39
N GLN A 10 -21.80 -2.13 7.11
CA GLN A 10 -21.14 -3.35 6.64
C GLN A 10 -20.17 -3.02 5.50
N PRO A 11 -19.02 -3.70 5.43
CA PRO A 11 -18.10 -3.53 4.31
C PRO A 11 -18.76 -3.89 2.98
N THR A 12 -18.51 -3.07 1.96
CA THR A 12 -18.87 -3.32 0.56
C THR A 12 -17.59 -3.57 -0.22
N ILE A 13 -17.38 -4.81 -0.62
CA ILE A 13 -16.14 -5.25 -1.27
C ILE A 13 -16.51 -5.76 -2.65
N ASP A 14 -15.90 -5.19 -3.69
CA ASP A 14 -16.09 -5.67 -5.06
C ASP A 14 -15.64 -7.13 -5.20
N SER A 15 -16.35 -7.93 -5.99
CA SER A 15 -16.04 -9.36 -6.16
C SER A 15 -14.68 -9.65 -6.79
N SER A 16 -14.09 -8.67 -7.49
CA SER A 16 -12.75 -8.77 -8.06
C SER A 16 -11.64 -8.31 -7.11
N ALA A 17 -11.98 -7.74 -5.95
CA ALA A 17 -10.99 -7.32 -4.97
C ALA A 17 -10.47 -8.51 -4.18
N TYR A 18 -9.17 -8.53 -3.93
CA TYR A 18 -8.53 -9.52 -3.07
C TYR A 18 -8.42 -9.00 -1.64
N VAL A 19 -8.83 -9.81 -0.68
CA VAL A 19 -8.66 -9.54 0.75
C VAL A 19 -7.98 -10.74 1.39
N HIS A 20 -6.78 -10.53 1.92
CA HIS A 20 -6.05 -11.59 2.60
C HIS A 20 -6.83 -12.12 3.82
N PRO A 21 -6.82 -13.43 4.12
CA PRO A 21 -7.54 -14.00 5.26
C PRO A 21 -7.19 -13.44 6.63
N ASP A 22 -6.04 -12.78 6.78
CA ASP A 22 -5.59 -12.13 8.02
C ASP A 22 -5.82 -10.61 8.06
N ALA A 23 -6.37 -10.01 7.00
CA ALA A 23 -6.75 -8.61 7.00
C ALA A 23 -8.06 -8.40 7.76
N VAL A 24 -8.18 -7.28 8.48
CA VAL A 24 -9.35 -6.93 9.29
C VAL A 24 -10.08 -5.76 8.67
N ILE A 25 -11.36 -5.96 8.32
CA ILE A 25 -12.21 -4.92 7.72
C ILE A 25 -13.46 -4.75 8.59
N ILE A 26 -13.70 -3.54 9.10
CA ILE A 26 -14.77 -3.26 10.08
C ILE A 26 -15.61 -2.07 9.62
N GLY A 27 -16.94 -2.22 9.62
CA GLY A 27 -17.87 -1.10 9.49
C GLY A 27 -18.03 -0.57 8.06
N SER A 28 -18.13 0.76 7.92
CA SER A 28 -18.39 1.45 6.65
C SER A 28 -17.12 1.57 5.79
N VAL A 29 -16.77 0.46 5.14
CA VAL A 29 -15.60 0.36 4.26
C VAL A 29 -16.03 -0.05 2.86
N PHE A 30 -15.59 0.71 1.86
CA PHE A 30 -15.85 0.43 0.44
C PHE A 30 -14.54 0.09 -0.25
N ILE A 31 -14.47 -1.07 -0.91
CA ILE A 31 -13.28 -1.53 -1.65
C ILE A 31 -13.65 -1.74 -3.11
N GLY A 32 -13.03 -0.95 -3.99
CA GLY A 32 -13.25 -0.96 -5.42
C GLY A 32 -12.65 -2.18 -6.15
N PRO A 33 -12.97 -2.33 -7.44
CA PRO A 33 -12.61 -3.49 -8.23
C PRO A 33 -11.10 -3.64 -8.44
N ASN A 34 -10.62 -4.88 -8.44
CA ASN A 34 -9.21 -5.27 -8.61
C ASN A 34 -8.26 -4.65 -7.57
N SER A 35 -8.79 -4.17 -6.45
CA SER A 35 -7.98 -3.71 -5.33
C SER A 35 -7.52 -4.87 -4.46
N SER A 36 -6.48 -4.66 -3.66
CA SER A 36 -5.91 -5.69 -2.79
C SER A 36 -5.70 -5.18 -1.37
N VAL A 37 -6.07 -6.00 -0.39
CA VAL A 37 -5.80 -5.78 1.04
C VAL A 37 -4.98 -6.94 1.57
N TRP A 38 -3.78 -6.64 2.06
CA TRP A 38 -2.73 -7.61 2.36
C TRP A 38 -2.70 -8.00 3.86
N PRO A 39 -1.95 -9.06 4.26
CA PRO A 39 -1.98 -9.60 5.60
C PRO A 39 -1.87 -8.55 6.70
N THR A 40 -2.65 -8.69 7.77
CA THR A 40 -2.61 -7.84 8.97
C THR A 40 -2.95 -6.35 8.75
N ALA A 41 -3.34 -5.94 7.54
CA ALA A 41 -3.90 -4.61 7.33
C ALA A 41 -5.25 -4.48 8.06
N VAL A 42 -5.51 -3.30 8.62
CA VAL A 42 -6.75 -2.99 9.36
C VAL A 42 -7.42 -1.78 8.73
N LEU A 43 -8.62 -1.95 8.19
CA LEU A 43 -9.48 -0.88 7.72
C LEU A 43 -10.69 -0.79 8.66
N ARG A 44 -10.75 0.25 9.49
CA ARG A 44 -11.82 0.41 10.49
C ARG A 44 -12.61 1.68 10.19
N GLY A 45 -13.78 1.51 9.58
CA GLY A 45 -14.75 2.57 9.30
C GLY A 45 -15.88 2.57 10.33
N ASP A 46 -15.58 2.80 11.60
CA ASP A 46 -16.58 2.78 12.67
C ASP A 46 -17.20 4.15 12.93
N ASP A 47 -16.37 5.19 13.03
CA ASP A 47 -16.80 6.58 13.22
C ASP A 47 -17.22 7.26 11.90
N GLY A 48 -16.76 6.75 10.76
CA GLY A 48 -17.02 7.33 9.44
C GLY A 48 -16.72 6.34 8.32
N GLU A 49 -16.59 6.86 7.10
CA GLU A 49 -16.41 6.01 5.91
C GLU A 49 -14.95 5.91 5.47
N ILE A 50 -14.56 4.72 5.04
CA ILE A 50 -13.32 4.48 4.30
C ILE A 50 -13.67 4.11 2.87
N HIS A 51 -13.08 4.80 1.90
CA HIS A 51 -13.23 4.50 0.47
C HIS A 51 -11.88 4.12 -0.12
N VAL A 52 -11.79 2.95 -0.75
CA VAL A 52 -10.65 2.49 -1.52
C VAL A 52 -11.09 2.37 -2.98
N GLY A 53 -10.43 3.09 -3.88
CA GLY A 53 -10.70 3.07 -5.32
C GLY A 53 -10.35 1.74 -5.97
N ALA A 54 -10.39 1.72 -7.30
CA ALA A 54 -10.06 0.56 -8.13
C ALA A 54 -8.54 0.37 -8.28
N ARG A 55 -8.08 -0.88 -8.40
CA ARG A 55 -6.67 -1.23 -8.64
C ARG A 55 -5.71 -0.65 -7.59
N THR A 56 -6.22 -0.42 -6.39
CA THR A 56 -5.46 0.15 -5.27
C THR A 56 -4.99 -0.95 -4.34
N SER A 57 -3.76 -0.83 -3.87
CA SER A 57 -3.13 -1.84 -3.03
C SER A 57 -2.86 -1.29 -1.62
N ILE A 58 -3.49 -1.92 -0.63
CA ILE A 58 -3.32 -1.66 0.79
C ILE A 58 -2.43 -2.76 1.38
N GLN A 59 -1.16 -2.45 1.58
CA GLN A 59 -0.15 -3.45 1.93
C GLN A 59 -0.14 -3.85 3.41
N ASP A 60 0.68 -4.84 3.71
CA ASP A 60 0.76 -5.55 4.98
C ASP A 60 0.84 -4.60 6.18
N GLY A 61 0.00 -4.86 7.19
CA GLY A 61 0.00 -4.11 8.44
C GLY A 61 -0.41 -2.64 8.33
N THR A 62 -0.86 -2.17 7.16
CA THR A 62 -1.40 -0.81 6.99
C THR A 62 -2.62 -0.62 7.88
N VAL A 63 -2.70 0.53 8.55
CA VAL A 63 -3.87 0.94 9.31
C VAL A 63 -4.57 2.09 8.58
N VAL A 64 -5.86 1.91 8.30
CA VAL A 64 -6.72 2.95 7.74
C VAL A 64 -7.86 3.19 8.72
N HIS A 65 -7.97 4.42 9.17
CA HIS A 65 -9.01 4.86 10.07
C HIS A 65 -9.56 6.22 9.62
N THR A 66 -10.63 6.67 10.26
CA THR A 66 -11.45 7.79 9.84
C THR A 66 -11.98 8.50 11.07
N THR A 67 -12.62 9.66 10.88
CA THR A 67 -13.34 10.34 11.96
C THR A 67 -14.81 10.52 11.58
N LEU A 68 -15.63 10.89 12.57
CA LEU A 68 -17.02 11.31 12.39
C LEU A 68 -17.20 12.45 11.36
N ALA A 69 -16.22 13.36 11.31
CA ALA A 69 -16.31 14.55 10.47
C ALA A 69 -15.69 14.37 9.08
N TRP A 70 -14.72 13.46 8.95
CA TRP A 70 -13.87 13.36 7.76
C TRP A 70 -13.61 11.90 7.41
N PRO A 71 -14.03 11.44 6.22
CA PRO A 71 -13.72 10.11 5.72
C PRO A 71 -12.25 9.99 5.35
N THR A 72 -11.74 8.75 5.27
CA THR A 72 -10.51 8.47 4.53
C THR A 72 -10.86 8.01 3.12
N ARG A 73 -10.38 8.73 2.12
CA ARG A 73 -10.63 8.43 0.70
C ARG A 73 -9.30 8.17 0.01
N ILE A 74 -9.18 6.97 -0.55
CA ILE A 74 -8.02 6.53 -1.33
C ILE A 74 -8.52 6.28 -2.75
N GLY A 75 -7.90 6.97 -3.71
CA GLY A 75 -8.28 6.92 -5.11
C GLY A 75 -7.94 5.61 -5.80
N ASP A 76 -7.98 5.66 -7.12
CA ASP A 76 -7.62 4.54 -7.99
C ASP A 76 -6.10 4.44 -8.17
N ASP A 77 -5.62 3.25 -8.52
CA ASP A 77 -4.21 3.02 -8.89
C ASP A 77 -3.20 3.46 -7.82
N CYS A 78 -3.63 3.47 -6.55
CA CYS A 78 -2.81 3.91 -5.42
C CYS A 78 -2.00 2.76 -4.82
N VAL A 79 -0.85 3.09 -4.24
CA VAL A 79 -0.04 2.16 -3.45
C VAL A 79 0.09 2.69 -2.03
N ILE A 80 -0.52 1.98 -1.08
CA ILE A 80 -0.39 2.26 0.34
C ILE A 80 0.55 1.21 0.94
N GLY A 81 1.73 1.67 1.32
CA GLY A 81 2.90 0.90 1.69
C GLY A 81 2.73 0.14 3.00
N HIS A 82 3.58 -0.86 3.21
CA HIS A 82 3.56 -1.68 4.43
C HIS A 82 3.64 -0.81 5.68
N LEU A 83 2.83 -1.12 6.69
CA LEU A 83 2.81 -0.40 7.97
C LEU A 83 2.50 1.11 7.84
N ALA A 84 1.88 1.56 6.74
CA ALA A 84 1.42 2.94 6.63
C ALA A 84 0.22 3.19 7.55
N HIS A 85 0.04 4.43 8.02
CA HIS A 85 -1.13 4.86 8.78
C HIS A 85 -1.82 6.02 8.07
N LEU A 86 -3.07 5.80 7.67
CA LEU A 86 -3.95 6.81 7.08
C LEU A 86 -5.09 7.16 8.05
N GLU A 87 -5.25 8.43 8.35
CA GLU A 87 -6.24 8.93 9.31
C GLU A 87 -6.98 10.14 8.74
N ALA A 88 -8.25 9.96 8.37
CA ALA A 88 -9.15 11.02 7.89
C ALA A 88 -8.56 11.91 6.77
N CYS A 89 -7.93 11.29 5.76
CA CYS A 89 -7.20 11.99 4.70
C CYS A 89 -7.71 11.67 3.28
N ILE A 90 -7.24 12.43 2.30
CA ILE A 90 -7.50 12.19 0.88
C ILE A 90 -6.19 11.79 0.19
N ILE A 91 -6.17 10.61 -0.42
CA ILE A 91 -5.12 10.14 -1.32
C ILE A 91 -5.74 10.09 -2.72
N GLU A 92 -5.28 10.94 -3.64
CA GLU A 92 -5.80 11.00 -5.01
C GLU A 92 -5.18 9.90 -5.89
N ASN A 93 -5.74 9.74 -7.09
CA ASN A 93 -5.39 8.67 -8.02
C ASN A 93 -3.89 8.60 -8.34
N GLY A 94 -3.36 7.38 -8.45
CA GLY A 94 -1.96 7.13 -8.80
C GLY A 94 -0.95 7.59 -7.74
N ALA A 95 -1.39 8.06 -6.57
CA ALA A 95 -0.51 8.47 -5.51
C ALA A 95 0.05 7.26 -4.74
N GLN A 96 1.23 7.47 -4.14
CA GLN A 96 1.90 6.47 -3.32
C GLN A 96 2.13 7.00 -1.92
N VAL A 97 1.79 6.20 -0.92
CA VAL A 97 2.20 6.38 0.47
C VAL A 97 3.17 5.25 0.77
N SER A 98 4.47 5.53 0.87
CA SER A 98 5.48 4.49 1.08
C SER A 98 5.43 3.90 2.49
N SER A 99 6.13 2.78 2.67
CA SER A 99 6.09 2.00 3.91
C SER A 99 6.40 2.84 5.17
N GLY A 100 5.66 2.59 6.24
CA GLY A 100 5.81 3.26 7.53
C GLY A 100 5.41 4.74 7.54
N ALA A 101 4.92 5.30 6.44
CA ALA A 101 4.49 6.69 6.39
C ALA A 101 3.13 6.91 7.07
N ILE A 102 2.94 8.10 7.63
CA ILE A 102 1.73 8.53 8.33
C ILE A 102 1.11 9.71 7.59
N VAL A 103 -0.18 9.66 7.30
CA VAL A 103 -0.94 10.77 6.69
C VAL A 103 -2.12 11.12 7.58
N LEU A 104 -2.10 12.34 8.11
CA LEU A 104 -3.04 12.80 9.14
C LEU A 104 -4.25 13.56 8.58
N HIS A 105 -5.13 13.98 9.48
CA HIS A 105 -6.45 14.55 9.22
C HIS A 105 -6.44 15.67 8.20
N ARG A 106 -7.37 15.61 7.24
CA ARG A 106 -7.59 16.62 6.20
C ARG A 106 -6.39 16.86 5.28
N ALA A 107 -5.31 16.09 5.44
CA ALA A 107 -4.23 16.10 4.47
C ALA A 107 -4.73 15.59 3.11
N ARG A 108 -4.12 16.12 2.06
CA ARG A 108 -4.40 15.73 0.68
C ARG A 108 -3.10 15.39 -0.03
N VAL A 109 -2.96 14.13 -0.42
CA VAL A 109 -1.87 13.67 -1.28
C VAL A 109 -2.40 13.67 -2.71
N CYS A 110 -2.01 14.66 -3.51
CA CYS A 110 -2.57 14.86 -4.84
C CYS A 110 -2.07 13.82 -5.85
N THR A 111 -2.74 13.80 -7.00
CA THR A 111 -2.58 12.80 -8.06
C THR A 111 -1.11 12.55 -8.41
N GLY A 112 -0.69 11.29 -8.36
CA GLY A 112 0.68 10.87 -8.70
C GLY A 112 1.77 11.33 -7.74
N ALA A 113 1.43 11.96 -6.61
CA ALA A 113 2.40 12.34 -5.59
C ALA A 113 2.89 11.13 -4.79
N ILE A 114 4.06 11.26 -4.18
CA ILE A 114 4.70 10.22 -3.38
C ILE A 114 4.97 10.78 -1.98
N VAL A 115 4.49 10.09 -0.95
CA VAL A 115 4.94 10.27 0.43
C VAL A 115 6.02 9.23 0.69
N GLY A 116 7.25 9.70 0.97
CA GLY A 116 8.40 8.85 1.21
C GLY A 116 8.26 7.99 2.46
N ALA A 117 9.03 6.91 2.52
CA ALA A 117 8.98 5.96 3.64
C ALA A 117 9.24 6.68 4.97
N ASN A 118 8.56 6.23 6.04
CA ASN A 118 8.63 6.80 7.40
C ASN A 118 8.36 8.32 7.50
N SER A 119 7.75 8.94 6.47
CA SER A 119 7.42 10.36 6.49
C SER A 119 6.09 10.61 7.20
N VAL A 120 5.92 11.80 7.77
CA VAL A 120 4.65 12.22 8.39
C VAL A 120 4.10 13.43 7.63
N VAL A 121 2.91 13.26 7.03
CA VAL A 121 2.14 14.35 6.43
C VAL A 121 1.18 14.89 7.49
N LEU A 122 1.43 16.12 7.93
CA LEU A 122 0.68 16.75 9.00
C LEU A 122 -0.76 17.09 8.58
N ASN A 123 -1.59 17.37 9.59
CA ASN A 123 -2.96 17.82 9.36
C ASN A 123 -3.01 18.97 8.35
N ASP A 124 -4.06 19.01 7.53
CA ASP A 124 -4.32 20.08 6.54
C ASP A 124 -3.23 20.25 5.46
N THR A 125 -2.22 19.40 5.42
CA THR A 125 -1.13 19.51 4.45
C THR A 125 -1.57 19.03 3.08
N VAL A 126 -1.29 19.84 2.05
CA VAL A 126 -1.47 19.45 0.64
C VAL A 126 -0.11 19.07 0.06
N VAL A 127 0.09 17.80 -0.27
CA VAL A 127 1.23 17.36 -1.08
C VAL A 127 0.86 17.56 -2.55
N PRO A 128 1.54 18.45 -3.29
CA PRO A 128 1.16 18.77 -4.66
C PRO A 128 1.25 17.57 -5.60
N ALA A 129 0.47 17.59 -6.68
CA ALA A 129 0.48 16.52 -7.67
C ALA A 129 1.90 16.25 -8.20
N LYS A 130 2.25 14.96 -8.30
CA LYS A 130 3.58 14.49 -8.75
C LYS A 130 4.76 14.97 -7.88
N ALA A 131 4.52 15.57 -6.72
CA ALA A 131 5.58 15.93 -5.78
C ALA A 131 6.03 14.73 -4.96
N LEU A 132 7.24 14.81 -4.44
CA LEU A 132 7.76 13.90 -3.43
C LEU A 132 7.76 14.63 -2.07
N ALA A 133 6.92 14.17 -1.14
CA ALA A 133 6.96 14.58 0.26
C ALA A 133 7.84 13.60 1.03
N VAL A 134 8.99 14.06 1.51
CA VAL A 134 9.86 13.31 2.41
C VAL A 134 9.91 14.02 3.75
N GLY A 135 10.00 13.25 4.82
CA GLY A 135 10.30 13.77 6.15
C GLY A 135 11.59 14.59 6.07
N ARG A 136 11.53 15.83 6.55
CA ARG A 136 12.75 16.58 6.85
C ARG A 136 13.18 16.19 8.26
N GLU A 137 14.34 15.57 8.36
CA GLU A 137 15.16 15.70 9.56
C GLU A 137 15.67 17.14 9.61
N GLU A 138 14.82 18.09 10.01
CA GLU A 138 15.35 19.33 10.55
C GLU A 138 15.88 18.96 11.94
N PRO A 139 17.18 19.13 12.25
CA PRO A 139 17.68 19.03 13.62
C PRO A 139 17.20 20.28 14.37
N HIS A 140 15.90 20.35 14.62
CA HIS A 140 15.29 21.40 15.40
C HIS A 140 14.63 20.74 16.61
N ARG A 141 15.51 20.44 17.57
CA ARG A 141 15.29 20.81 18.96
C ARG A 141 14.17 20.02 19.65
N ALA A 142 14.45 18.76 20.01
CA ALA A 142 14.15 18.41 21.39
C ALA A 142 15.03 19.31 22.25
N VAL A 143 14.45 20.35 22.87
CA VAL A 143 15.09 20.95 24.04
C VAL A 143 15.14 19.84 25.07
N PHE A 144 16.29 19.19 25.25
CA PHE A 144 17.02 18.98 26.50
C PHE A 144 18.45 18.44 26.16
N ALA A 145 19.43 18.81 26.97
CA ALA A 145 20.85 18.99 26.64
C ALA A 145 21.68 17.74 26.23
N GLY A 146 22.66 17.95 25.33
CA GLY A 146 23.81 17.06 25.10
C GLY A 146 24.34 17.10 23.65
N ASP A 147 25.56 17.61 23.45
CA ASP A 147 26.20 17.85 22.15
C ASP A 147 26.57 16.56 21.40
N ALA A 148 26.16 16.43 20.13
CA ALA A 148 26.78 15.50 19.18
C ALA A 148 26.62 16.01 17.72
N GLU A 149 27.73 16.08 16.98
CA GLU A 149 27.79 16.42 15.55
C GLU A 149 27.24 15.27 14.67
N VAL A 150 26.55 15.64 13.58
CA VAL A 150 25.97 14.70 12.59
C VAL A 150 26.69 14.86 11.25
N ALA A 151 27.03 13.74 10.61
CA ALA A 151 27.58 13.68 9.25
C ALA A 151 26.48 13.46 8.20
N GLU A 152 26.57 14.15 7.06
CA GLU A 152 25.59 14.08 5.96
C GLU A 152 25.83 12.88 5.03
N VAL A 153 24.74 12.27 4.54
CA VAL A 153 24.75 11.25 3.47
C VAL A 153 23.99 11.78 2.24
N PRO A 154 24.54 11.73 1.00
CA PRO A 154 23.85 12.23 -0.19
C PRO A 154 22.73 11.28 -0.65
N VAL A 155 21.58 11.85 -1.02
CA VAL A 155 20.48 11.15 -1.69
C VAL A 155 20.46 11.54 -3.18
N ASP A 156 20.49 10.55 -4.07
CA ASP A 156 20.38 10.72 -5.53
C ASP A 156 18.93 11.02 -5.93
N LYS A 157 18.72 12.16 -6.62
CA LYS A 157 17.41 12.74 -6.92
C LYS A 157 16.85 12.31 -8.29
N ASP A 158 17.62 11.61 -9.10
CA ASP A 158 17.29 11.37 -10.52
C ASP A 158 16.73 9.96 -10.81
N ARG A 159 16.52 9.13 -9.78
CA ARG A 159 16.04 7.76 -9.96
C ARG A 159 14.51 7.68 -9.96
N ASP A 160 13.91 7.51 -11.13
CA ASP A 160 12.47 7.21 -11.26
C ASP A 160 12.19 5.74 -10.86
N LEU A 161 11.72 5.54 -9.63
CA LEU A 161 11.42 4.22 -9.07
C LEU A 161 9.98 3.74 -9.35
N ARG A 162 9.12 4.59 -9.93
CA ARG A 162 7.70 4.28 -10.17
C ARG A 162 7.45 3.02 -11.01
N PRO A 163 8.19 2.75 -12.11
CA PRO A 163 7.92 1.55 -12.92
C PRO A 163 8.25 0.23 -12.22
N PHE A 164 9.15 0.22 -11.23
CA PHE A 164 9.54 -1.01 -10.53
C PHE A 164 8.51 -1.50 -9.51
N VAL A 165 7.74 -0.59 -8.89
CA VAL A 165 6.78 -0.96 -7.83
C VAL A 165 5.44 -1.46 -8.40
N VAL A 166 5.00 -0.92 -9.54
CA VAL A 166 3.69 -1.26 -10.15
C VAL A 166 3.72 -2.60 -10.88
N VAL A 167 4.79 -2.88 -11.64
CA VAL A 167 4.88 -4.09 -12.50
C VAL A 167 5.02 -5.36 -11.68
N HIS A 168 5.87 -5.35 -10.64
CA HIS A 168 6.09 -6.54 -9.80
C HIS A 168 4.83 -6.97 -9.00
N ARG A 169 3.82 -6.09 -8.89
CA ARG A 169 2.66 -6.27 -8.01
C ARG A 169 1.42 -6.84 -8.71
N LEU A 170 1.18 -6.49 -9.98
CA LEU A 170 0.14 -7.16 -10.77
C LEU A 170 0.49 -8.65 -10.94
N GLU A 171 1.77 -8.96 -11.11
CA GLU A 171 2.29 -10.33 -11.22
C GLU A 171 2.06 -11.11 -9.92
N LEU A 172 2.41 -10.56 -8.74
CA LEU A 172 2.17 -11.23 -7.45
C LEU A 172 0.68 -11.41 -7.14
N HIS A 173 -0.16 -10.41 -7.44
CA HIS A 173 -1.60 -10.56 -7.27
C HIS A 173 -2.16 -11.68 -8.15
N GLN A 174 -1.72 -11.75 -9.42
CA GLN A 174 -2.11 -12.83 -10.34
C GLN A 174 -1.59 -14.20 -9.88
N GLU A 175 -0.36 -14.28 -9.37
CA GLU A 175 0.20 -15.52 -8.81
C GLU A 175 -0.62 -16.00 -7.61
N PHE A 176 -0.87 -15.16 -6.61
CA PHE A 176 -1.69 -15.54 -5.44
C PHE A 176 -3.13 -15.93 -5.80
N VAL A 177 -3.77 -15.17 -6.71
CA VAL A 177 -5.12 -15.50 -7.20
C VAL A 177 -5.10 -16.84 -7.94
N SER A 178 -4.10 -17.09 -8.80
CA SER A 178 -3.98 -18.34 -9.54
C SER A 178 -3.69 -19.55 -8.63
N GLU A 179 -2.90 -19.38 -7.58
CA GLU A 179 -2.58 -20.44 -6.61
C GLU A 179 -3.75 -20.73 -5.65
N SER A 180 -4.65 -19.76 -5.42
CA SER A 180 -5.85 -19.94 -4.59
C SER A 180 -6.98 -20.74 -5.26
N GLY A 181 -6.89 -21.04 -6.56
CA GLY A 181 -7.78 -21.98 -7.24
C GLY A 181 -9.19 -21.48 -7.59
N GLU A 182 -9.45 -20.18 -7.51
CA GLU A 182 -10.78 -19.58 -7.79
C GLU A 182 -10.78 -18.73 -9.09
N HIS A 183 -10.96 -19.39 -10.25
CA HIS A 183 -11.50 -18.92 -11.56
C HIS A 183 -10.70 -19.32 -12.83
N PRO A 184 -11.37 -19.59 -13.98
CA PRO A 184 -10.73 -20.09 -15.20
C PRO A 184 -10.16 -19.00 -16.12
N ASP A 185 -9.02 -19.33 -16.70
CA ASP A 185 -8.15 -18.63 -17.65
C ASP A 185 -8.82 -17.68 -18.66
N VAL A 186 -8.36 -16.43 -18.63
CA VAL A 186 -8.31 -15.56 -19.81
C VAL A 186 -6.88 -15.02 -19.87
N PHE A 187 -6.22 -15.05 -21.04
CA PHE A 187 -4.90 -14.46 -21.39
C PHE A 187 -3.66 -15.37 -21.58
N GLY A 188 -3.80 -16.70 -21.63
CA GLY A 188 -2.68 -17.64 -21.78
C GLY A 188 -1.89 -17.68 -23.11
N ARG A 189 -1.77 -16.61 -23.91
CA ARG A 189 -0.99 -16.65 -25.18
C ARG A 189 0.03 -15.53 -25.41
N GLU A 190 -0.07 -14.39 -24.74
CA GLU A 190 0.90 -13.30 -24.95
C GLU A 190 2.07 -13.34 -23.94
N VAL A 191 1.90 -14.03 -22.80
CA VAL A 191 2.90 -14.11 -21.71
C VAL A 191 4.03 -15.13 -22.00
N GLU A 192 3.76 -16.15 -22.82
CA GLU A 192 4.73 -17.24 -23.07
C GLU A 192 5.95 -16.78 -23.89
N VAL A 193 5.77 -15.73 -24.72
CA VAL A 193 6.85 -15.14 -25.52
C VAL A 193 7.78 -14.30 -24.65
N ALA A 194 7.24 -13.55 -23.68
CA ALA A 194 8.03 -12.72 -22.76
C ALA A 194 8.85 -13.55 -21.74
N ARG A 195 8.40 -14.78 -21.42
CA ARG A 195 9.09 -15.71 -20.53
C ARG A 195 10.40 -16.26 -21.12
N ARG A 196 10.46 -16.56 -22.42
CA ARG A 196 11.65 -17.20 -23.02
C ARG A 196 12.86 -16.29 -23.18
N GLU A 197 12.64 -14.98 -23.37
CA GLU A 197 13.74 -14.03 -23.58
C GLU A 197 14.37 -13.52 -22.27
N ARG A 198 13.66 -13.59 -21.14
CA ARG A 198 14.15 -13.08 -19.84
C ARG A 198 14.69 -14.15 -18.88
N VAL A 199 14.23 -15.39 -18.97
CA VAL A 199 14.75 -16.49 -18.12
C VAL A 199 16.23 -16.77 -18.43
N GLY A 200 16.70 -16.54 -19.66
CA GLY A 200 18.11 -16.73 -20.01
C GLY A 200 19.08 -15.77 -19.33
N GLN A 201 18.62 -14.61 -18.85
CA GLN A 201 19.49 -13.59 -18.21
C GLN A 201 19.47 -13.65 -16.67
N LEU A 202 18.47 -14.27 -16.06
CA LEU A 202 18.31 -14.30 -14.60
C LEU A 202 18.95 -15.53 -13.92
N VAL A 203 19.22 -16.60 -14.67
CA VAL A 203 19.73 -17.87 -14.13
C VAL A 203 21.20 -17.79 -13.66
N GLU A 204 21.95 -16.75 -14.04
CA GLU A 204 23.37 -16.62 -13.63
C GLU A 204 23.58 -15.90 -12.29
N GLN A 205 22.55 -15.37 -11.62
CA GLN A 205 22.73 -14.51 -10.43
C GLN A 205 22.08 -14.96 -9.13
N VAL A 206 21.36 -16.09 -9.08
CA VAL A 206 20.68 -16.52 -7.83
C VAL A 206 20.80 -18.03 -7.60
N ASP A 207 22.04 -18.52 -7.49
CA ASP A 207 22.29 -19.78 -6.81
C ASP A 207 22.38 -19.51 -5.30
N GLY A 208 21.39 -19.94 -4.51
CA GLY A 208 21.61 -20.12 -3.08
C GLY A 208 20.45 -19.94 -2.08
N ILE A 209 19.22 -19.60 -2.49
CA ILE A 209 18.12 -19.44 -1.50
C ILE A 209 16.87 -20.19 -1.96
N ALA A 210 16.75 -21.45 -1.53
CA ALA A 210 15.50 -22.20 -1.59
C ALA A 210 14.67 -21.90 -0.32
N LEU A 211 13.50 -21.26 -0.49
CA LEU A 211 12.49 -21.15 0.56
C LEU A 211 11.67 -22.45 0.61
N HIS A 212 11.71 -23.16 1.75
CA HIS A 212 10.84 -24.32 2.00
C HIS A 212 9.73 -23.98 2.98
N ARG A 213 8.50 -24.42 2.66
CA ARG A 213 7.30 -24.34 3.51
C ARG A 213 7.45 -25.31 4.69
N VAL A 214 7.65 -24.77 5.90
CA VAL A 214 7.62 -25.58 7.13
C VAL A 214 6.18 -25.66 7.61
N GLY A 215 5.54 -26.80 7.40
CA GLY A 215 4.18 -27.02 7.91
C GLY A 215 3.44 -28.21 7.33
N ASP A 216 4.12 -29.34 7.12
CA ASP A 216 3.44 -30.63 6.98
C ASP A 216 4.25 -31.70 7.71
N ARG A 217 3.96 -31.88 9.00
CA ARG A 217 4.27 -33.09 9.76
C ARG A 217 3.23 -33.28 10.86
N ARG A 218 2.29 -34.18 10.55
CA ARG A 218 1.61 -35.20 11.39
C ARG A 218 1.09 -34.80 12.77
#